data_AF-S4RKH9-F1
#
_entry.id   AF-S4RKH9-F1
#
_cell.length_a   1.000
_cell.length_b   1.000
_cell.length_c   1.000
_cell.angle_alpha   90.00
_cell.angle_beta   90.00
_cell.angle_gamma   90.00
#
_symmetry.space_group_name_H-M   'P 1'
#
loop_
_entity.id
_entity.type
_entity.pdbx_description
1 polymer ?
#
loop_
_entity_poly.entity_id
_entity_poly.type
_entity_poly.pdbx_seq_one_letter_code
_entity_poly.pdbx_strand_id
1 'polypeptide(L)'
;IRLVRHAARRGLSASRVTGIRAASGPVVAVMDAHVEFPVGWAEPILGRLAANRRLLLSPVFDNTHYDSLRVQHYTANAQAFNWELWCAYLNPPADWVSKGDPTAPIRSPIVMGCMAASKSYLEEIGFLDEGMQVYGGENVELGLRVWQCGGSVEVLPCSRLAHIERYFKPYAPDLSVHMRRNALRVAEIWMDDFKRNVYMAWNVPMNGSGIDIGDISERVALRKRLNCKSFAWYLENVLPSLPRHDDIVQYGVMKNEVREDLCLDQGSPEKKRPILYPCHIYSTQRVCLTAASELLIGDWSLDLWRPKRRCLVEEEVEEGRESGGPALIACSLALQQRRRMHWKFTQ
;
A
#
# COMPACT_ATOMS: atom_id res chain seq x y z
N ILE A 1 22.45 15.57 -22.39
CA ILE A 1 22.08 14.23 -21.88
C ILE A 1 23.33 13.60 -21.27
N ARG A 2 23.26 13.07 -20.04
CA ARG A 2 24.38 12.38 -19.36
C ARG A 2 23.95 10.96 -19.02
N LEU A 3 24.79 9.98 -19.35
CA LEU A 3 24.57 8.57 -19.01
C LEU A 3 25.42 8.20 -17.80
N VAL A 4 24.81 7.60 -16.76
CA VAL A 4 25.51 7.00 -15.62
C VAL A 4 25.17 5.52 -15.60
N ARG A 5 26.18 4.65 -15.59
CA ARG A 5 26.02 3.20 -15.70
C ARG A 5 26.55 2.52 -14.44
N HIS A 6 25.74 1.63 -13.87
CA HIS A 6 26.18 0.74 -12.80
C HIS A 6 26.90 -0.49 -13.35
N ALA A 7 27.91 -0.98 -12.62
CA ALA A 7 28.60 -2.23 -12.95
C ALA A 7 27.78 -3.49 -12.62
N ALA A 8 26.77 -3.37 -11.76
CA ALA A 8 25.88 -4.46 -11.34
C ALA A 8 24.46 -3.93 -11.11
N ARG A 9 23.46 -4.82 -11.06
CA ARG A 9 22.07 -4.46 -10.80
C ARG A 9 21.92 -3.87 -9.39
N ARG A 10 21.36 -2.65 -9.30
CA ARG A 10 21.15 -1.93 -8.03
C ARG A 10 19.69 -1.80 -7.61
N GLY A 11 18.73 -2.17 -8.48
CA GLY A 11 17.31 -1.88 -8.27
C GLY A 11 16.98 -0.41 -8.49
N LEU A 12 15.70 -0.07 -8.53
CA LEU A 12 15.27 1.28 -8.89
C LEU A 12 15.70 2.33 -7.86
N SER A 13 15.60 2.05 -6.56
CA SER A 13 15.84 3.05 -5.51
C SER A 13 17.27 3.56 -5.55
N ALA A 14 18.26 2.65 -5.45
CA ALA A 14 19.67 3.02 -5.53
C ALA A 14 20.08 3.62 -6.88
N SER A 15 19.46 3.17 -7.98
CA SER A 15 19.72 3.77 -9.31
C SER A 15 19.20 5.22 -9.39
N ARG A 16 17.99 5.48 -8.86
CA ARG A 16 17.42 6.83 -8.74
C ARG A 16 18.30 7.73 -7.87
N VAL A 17 18.77 7.25 -6.72
CA VAL A 17 19.68 8.03 -5.85
C VAL A 17 20.98 8.38 -6.56
N THR A 18 21.54 7.46 -7.35
CA THR A 18 22.75 7.74 -8.15
C THR A 18 22.51 8.86 -9.15
N GLY A 19 21.37 8.84 -9.84
CA GLY A 19 20.97 9.93 -10.75
C GLY A 19 20.77 11.27 -10.02
N ILE A 20 20.10 11.26 -8.86
CA ILE A 20 19.86 12.45 -8.04
C ILE A 20 21.19 13.07 -7.58
N ARG A 21 22.14 12.26 -7.11
CA ARG A 21 23.48 12.74 -6.68
C ARG A 21 24.23 13.39 -7.85
N ALA A 22 24.14 12.80 -9.04
CA ALA A 22 24.81 13.30 -10.25
C ALA A 22 24.15 14.55 -10.86
N ALA A 23 22.89 14.85 -10.52
CA ALA A 23 22.18 16.02 -11.04
C ALA A 23 22.79 17.33 -10.51
N SER A 24 22.94 18.34 -11.36
CA SER A 24 23.45 19.67 -10.97
C SER A 24 22.35 20.68 -10.66
N GLY A 25 21.10 20.39 -11.04
CA GLY A 25 19.96 21.28 -10.82
C GLY A 25 19.49 21.33 -9.35
N PRO A 26 18.89 22.46 -8.92
CA PRO A 26 18.35 22.61 -7.56
C PRO A 26 17.06 21.82 -7.33
N VAL A 27 16.35 21.48 -8.41
CA VAL A 27 15.17 20.61 -8.44
C VAL A 27 15.52 19.37 -9.25
N VAL A 28 15.10 18.20 -8.76
CA VAL A 28 15.22 16.94 -9.49
C VAL A 28 13.83 16.39 -9.77
N ALA A 29 13.64 15.94 -11.00
CA ALA A 29 12.49 15.18 -11.45
C ALA A 29 12.96 13.74 -11.73
N VAL A 30 12.39 12.79 -11.02
CA VAL A 30 12.66 11.36 -11.18
C VAL A 30 11.51 10.77 -11.99
N MET A 31 11.82 10.22 -13.16
CA MET A 31 10.83 9.77 -14.14
C MET A 31 11.17 8.37 -14.63
N ASP A 32 10.13 7.59 -14.94
CA ASP A 32 10.30 6.28 -15.56
C ASP A 32 10.74 6.41 -17.03
N ALA A 33 11.39 5.38 -17.56
CA ALA A 33 11.95 5.39 -18.92
C ALA A 33 10.88 5.23 -20.04
N HIS A 34 9.60 5.27 -19.71
CA HIS A 34 8.47 4.96 -20.61
C HIS A 34 7.31 5.89 -20.29
N VAL A 35 7.61 7.19 -20.37
CA VAL A 35 6.67 8.29 -20.15
C VAL A 35 6.76 9.31 -21.28
N GLU A 36 5.67 10.01 -21.52
CA GLU A 36 5.56 11.13 -22.44
C GLU A 36 5.06 12.36 -21.69
N PHE A 37 5.60 13.53 -22.03
CA PHE A 37 5.30 14.77 -21.32
C PHE A 37 4.52 15.74 -22.23
N PRO A 38 3.36 16.25 -21.81
CA PRO A 38 2.71 17.35 -22.48
C PRO A 38 3.46 18.66 -22.25
N VAL A 39 3.19 19.65 -23.09
CA VAL A 39 3.67 21.03 -22.90
C VAL A 39 3.15 21.57 -21.56
N GLY A 40 4.00 22.28 -20.82
CA GLY A 40 3.60 22.90 -19.56
C GLY A 40 3.67 21.98 -18.33
N TRP A 41 4.22 20.77 -18.43
CA TRP A 41 4.24 19.83 -17.30
C TRP A 41 5.14 20.27 -16.14
N ALA A 42 6.21 21.02 -16.41
CA ALA A 42 7.27 21.29 -15.44
C ALA A 42 7.04 22.59 -14.65
N GLU A 43 6.44 23.60 -15.28
CA GLU A 43 6.24 24.94 -14.75
C GLU A 43 5.39 24.95 -13.47
N PRO A 44 4.27 24.19 -13.36
CA PRO A 44 3.53 24.07 -12.11
C PRO A 44 4.37 23.47 -10.97
N ILE A 45 5.21 22.47 -11.29
CA ILE A 45 6.12 21.83 -10.32
C ILE A 45 7.14 22.84 -9.81
N LEU A 46 7.81 23.56 -10.72
CA LEU A 46 8.84 24.54 -10.37
C LEU A 46 8.27 25.69 -9.54
N GLY A 47 7.12 26.24 -9.95
CA GLY A 47 6.43 27.29 -9.20
C GLY A 47 6.04 26.83 -7.79
N ARG A 48 5.54 25.60 -7.66
CA ARG A 48 5.14 25.05 -6.36
C ARG A 48 6.35 24.80 -5.43
N LEU A 49 7.46 24.28 -5.96
CA LEU A 49 8.70 24.07 -5.17
C LEU A 49 9.40 25.38 -4.80
N ALA A 50 9.27 26.42 -5.61
CA ALA A 50 9.79 27.75 -5.27
C ALA A 50 9.08 28.34 -4.04
N ALA A 51 7.77 28.10 -3.90
CA ALA A 51 6.99 28.53 -2.73
C ALA A 51 7.26 27.68 -1.48
N ASN A 52 7.50 26.37 -1.64
CA ASN A 52 7.81 25.48 -0.53
C ASN A 52 8.75 24.34 -0.97
N ARG A 53 10.01 24.42 -0.54
CA ARG A 53 11.05 23.42 -0.88
C ARG A 53 10.82 22.04 -0.24
N ARG A 54 10.00 21.94 0.80
CA ARG A 54 9.73 20.70 1.56
C ARG A 54 8.56 19.87 0.99
N LEU A 55 8.23 20.12 -0.28
CA LEU A 55 7.23 19.39 -1.02
C LEU A 55 7.84 18.25 -1.83
N LEU A 56 7.12 17.14 -1.86
CA LEU A 56 7.30 16.08 -2.83
C LEU A 56 6.10 16.12 -3.77
N LEU A 57 6.35 16.34 -5.05
CA LEU A 57 5.30 16.60 -6.04
C LEU A 57 5.18 15.44 -7.01
N SER A 58 3.94 15.01 -7.24
CA SER A 58 3.60 14.05 -8.29
C SER A 58 2.81 14.77 -9.39
N PRO A 59 3.11 14.52 -10.68
CA PRO A 59 2.18 14.83 -11.74
C PRO A 59 0.97 13.88 -11.70
N VAL A 60 -0.06 14.18 -12.47
CA VAL A 60 -1.14 13.24 -12.83
C VAL A 60 -0.61 12.25 -13.86
N PHE A 61 -0.92 10.97 -13.66
CA PHE A 61 -0.51 9.88 -14.54
C PHE A 61 -1.67 9.54 -15.48
N ASP A 62 -1.54 9.93 -16.74
CA ASP A 62 -2.37 9.45 -17.83
C ASP A 62 -1.88 8.08 -18.29
N ASN A 63 -2.78 7.24 -18.79
CA ASN A 63 -2.41 5.91 -19.25
C ASN A 63 -2.12 5.93 -20.75
N THR A 64 -0.91 5.55 -21.15
CA THR A 64 -0.61 5.20 -22.53
C THR A 64 -0.83 3.70 -22.71
N HIS A 65 -1.85 3.32 -23.48
CA HIS A 65 -2.14 1.92 -23.75
C HIS A 65 -0.93 1.23 -24.42
N TYR A 66 -0.44 0.13 -23.84
CA TYR A 66 0.79 -0.53 -24.31
C TYR A 66 0.70 -1.12 -25.72
N ASP A 67 -0.51 -1.37 -26.22
CA ASP A 67 -0.79 -2.02 -27.51
C ASP A 67 -1.02 -1.01 -28.65
N SER A 68 -1.72 0.08 -28.35
CA SER A 68 -2.15 1.09 -29.33
C SER A 68 -1.42 2.42 -29.20
N LEU A 69 -0.67 2.64 -28.12
CA LEU A 69 -0.01 3.89 -27.74
C LEU A 69 -0.96 5.09 -27.63
N ARG A 70 -2.27 4.86 -27.58
CA ARG A 70 -3.24 5.93 -27.33
C ARG A 70 -3.19 6.36 -25.88
N VAL A 71 -3.17 7.67 -25.65
CA VAL A 71 -3.25 8.26 -24.32
C VAL A 71 -4.70 8.34 -23.87
N GLN A 72 -4.99 7.79 -22.69
CA GLN A 72 -6.24 7.91 -21.96
C GLN A 72 -6.01 8.85 -20.76
N HIS A 73 -6.74 9.97 -20.74
CA HIS A 73 -6.65 10.92 -19.64
C HIS A 73 -7.36 10.42 -18.38
N TYR A 74 -6.65 10.44 -17.26
CA TYR A 74 -7.17 10.04 -15.95
C TYR A 74 -7.58 11.26 -15.12
N THR A 75 -8.51 11.05 -14.21
CA THR A 75 -8.86 12.08 -13.23
C THR A 75 -7.71 12.27 -12.24
N ALA A 76 -7.52 13.52 -11.79
CA ALA A 76 -6.52 13.82 -10.78
C ALA A 76 -7.00 13.26 -9.43
N ASN A 77 -6.23 12.34 -8.86
CA ASN A 77 -6.52 11.68 -7.61
C ASN A 77 -5.29 11.76 -6.69
N ALA A 78 -5.53 11.76 -5.38
CA ALA A 78 -4.50 11.48 -4.39
C ALA A 78 -4.01 10.02 -4.54
N GLN A 79 -2.94 9.69 -3.83
CA GLN A 79 -2.30 8.37 -3.88
C GLN A 79 -2.17 7.84 -2.46
N ALA A 80 -2.57 6.58 -2.27
CA ALA A 80 -2.55 5.88 -0.99
C ALA A 80 -2.03 4.45 -1.17
N PHE A 81 -2.13 3.62 -0.13
CA PHE A 81 -1.64 2.25 -0.18
C PHE A 81 -2.49 1.31 0.69
N ASN A 82 -2.49 0.02 0.36
CA ASN A 82 -3.01 -1.04 1.25
C ASN A 82 -1.89 -1.54 2.19
N TRP A 83 -2.15 -2.38 3.21
CA TRP A 83 -1.05 -2.82 4.11
C TRP A 83 -0.04 -3.80 3.49
N GLU A 84 -0.27 -4.27 2.27
CA GLU A 84 0.80 -4.95 1.50
C GLU A 84 1.78 -3.93 0.88
N LEU A 85 1.48 -2.64 1.01
CA LEU A 85 2.15 -1.47 0.44
C LEU A 85 2.05 -1.37 -1.08
N TRP A 86 0.99 -1.96 -1.66
CA TRP A 86 0.61 -1.69 -3.03
C TRP A 86 -0.05 -0.32 -3.10
N CYS A 87 0.37 0.48 -4.09
CA CYS A 87 -0.23 1.78 -4.33
C CYS A 87 -1.66 1.64 -4.86
N ALA A 88 -2.54 2.52 -4.38
CA ALA A 88 -3.86 2.72 -4.92
C ALA A 88 -4.08 4.22 -5.16
N TYR A 89 -4.96 4.55 -6.10
CA TYR A 89 -5.52 5.90 -6.12
C TYR A 89 -6.37 6.12 -4.87
N LEU A 90 -6.57 7.38 -4.50
CA LEU A 90 -7.47 7.83 -3.45
C LEU A 90 -8.20 9.07 -3.97
N ASN A 91 -9.51 9.14 -3.76
CA ASN A 91 -10.30 10.28 -4.20
C ASN A 91 -9.77 11.54 -3.51
N PRO A 92 -9.81 12.71 -4.18
CA PRO A 92 -9.41 13.95 -3.54
C PRO A 92 -10.13 14.17 -2.21
N PRO A 93 -9.45 14.75 -1.20
CA PRO A 93 -10.05 15.09 0.07
C PRO A 93 -11.34 15.93 -0.08
N ALA A 94 -12.30 15.75 0.81
CA ALA A 94 -13.60 16.43 0.74
C ALA A 94 -13.47 17.97 0.76
N ASP A 95 -12.48 18.50 1.49
CA ASP A 95 -12.18 19.94 1.51
C ASP A 95 -11.68 20.42 0.13
N TRP A 96 -10.85 19.64 -0.57
CA TRP A 96 -10.45 19.94 -1.95
C TRP A 96 -11.66 19.96 -2.88
N VAL A 97 -12.54 18.98 -2.78
CA VAL A 97 -13.78 18.92 -3.59
C VAL A 97 -14.66 20.13 -3.32
N SER A 98 -14.81 20.53 -2.06
CA SER A 98 -15.64 21.68 -1.66
C SER A 98 -15.11 23.03 -2.16
N LYS A 99 -13.80 23.16 -2.39
CA LYS A 99 -13.19 24.38 -2.95
C LYS A 99 -13.59 24.62 -4.41
N GLY A 100 -13.93 23.57 -5.16
CA GLY A 100 -14.38 23.67 -6.55
C GLY A 100 -13.33 24.15 -7.56
N ASP A 101 -12.05 24.27 -7.16
CA ASP A 101 -10.94 24.61 -8.06
C ASP A 101 -10.24 23.33 -8.55
N PRO A 102 -10.46 22.90 -9.82
CA PRO A 102 -9.87 21.68 -10.35
C PRO A 102 -8.36 21.78 -10.58
N THR A 103 -7.77 22.98 -10.47
CA THR A 103 -6.33 23.22 -10.65
C THR A 103 -5.55 23.21 -9.34
N ALA A 104 -6.26 23.27 -8.20
CA ALA A 104 -5.64 23.31 -6.88
C ALA A 104 -4.82 22.03 -6.62
N PRO A 105 -3.65 22.12 -5.96
CA PRO A 105 -2.88 20.95 -5.52
C PRO A 105 -3.72 20.02 -4.63
N ILE A 106 -3.62 18.71 -4.89
CA ILE A 106 -4.30 17.69 -4.10
C ILE A 106 -3.31 17.15 -3.07
N ARG A 107 -3.63 17.26 -1.78
CA ARG A 107 -2.84 16.64 -0.71
C ARG A 107 -2.88 15.12 -0.87
N SER A 108 -1.72 14.47 -0.88
CA SER A 108 -1.58 13.04 -1.13
C SER A 108 -0.89 12.31 0.02
N PRO A 109 -1.40 11.17 0.50
CA PRO A 109 -0.74 10.37 1.52
C PRO A 109 0.66 9.88 1.13
N ILE A 110 0.82 9.43 -0.11
CA ILE A 110 2.10 9.01 -0.66
C ILE A 110 2.36 9.64 -2.02
N VAL A 111 3.53 9.34 -2.57
CA VAL A 111 3.89 9.66 -3.95
C VAL A 111 3.77 8.42 -4.83
N MET A 112 3.70 8.60 -6.14
CA MET A 112 3.87 7.55 -7.15
C MET A 112 5.35 7.42 -7.55
N GLY A 113 5.64 6.52 -8.50
CA GLY A 113 7.01 6.26 -8.95
C GLY A 113 7.71 7.46 -9.59
N CYS A 114 6.97 8.30 -10.33
CA CYS A 114 7.48 9.54 -10.92
C CYS A 114 7.18 10.74 -10.01
N MET A 115 8.20 11.52 -9.69
CA MET A 115 8.11 12.60 -8.72
C MET A 115 9.11 13.72 -8.97
N ALA A 116 8.86 14.89 -8.39
CA ALA A 116 9.79 16.00 -8.37
C ALA A 116 9.91 16.61 -6.97
N ALA A 117 11.12 17.01 -6.62
CA ALA A 117 11.43 17.64 -5.33
C ALA A 117 12.69 18.50 -5.42
N SER A 118 12.87 19.36 -4.42
CA SER A 118 14.15 20.04 -4.21
C SER A 118 15.25 19.00 -3.94
N LYS A 119 16.40 19.12 -4.62
CA LYS A 119 17.55 18.22 -4.43
C LYS A 119 18.06 18.28 -3.00
N SER A 120 18.20 19.48 -2.45
CA SER A 120 18.68 19.69 -1.07
C SER A 120 17.70 19.16 -0.04
N TYR A 121 16.40 19.22 -0.32
CA TYR A 121 15.41 18.57 0.55
C TYR A 121 15.55 17.04 0.51
N LEU A 122 15.68 16.43 -0.67
CA LEU A 122 15.92 14.98 -0.77
C LEU A 122 17.19 14.57 -0.04
N GLU A 123 18.26 15.36 -0.10
CA GLU A 123 19.49 15.13 0.67
C GLU A 123 19.27 15.23 2.18
N GLU A 124 18.58 16.29 2.65
CA GLU A 124 18.19 16.50 4.06
C GLU A 124 17.43 15.28 4.62
N ILE A 125 16.51 14.73 3.83
CA ILE A 125 15.71 13.56 4.26
C ILE A 125 16.34 12.21 3.90
N GLY A 126 17.59 12.16 3.41
CA GLY A 126 18.32 10.90 3.18
C GLY A 126 17.95 10.13 1.89
N PHE A 127 17.61 10.82 0.81
CA PHE A 127 17.27 10.30 -0.52
C PHE A 127 16.17 9.23 -0.50
N LEU A 128 16.26 8.19 -1.35
CA LEU A 128 15.41 6.98 -1.27
C LEU A 128 16.16 5.87 -0.51
N ASP A 129 15.46 4.88 0.03
CA ASP A 129 16.11 3.71 0.64
C ASP A 129 16.88 2.85 -0.37
N GLU A 130 18.21 3.04 -0.41
CA GLU A 130 19.13 2.25 -1.24
C GLU A 130 19.21 0.77 -0.82
N GLY A 131 18.71 0.41 0.37
CA GLY A 131 18.59 -0.98 0.82
C GLY A 131 17.38 -1.75 0.26
N MET A 132 16.50 -1.06 -0.49
CA MET A 132 15.39 -1.69 -1.21
C MET A 132 15.87 -2.42 -2.45
N GLN A 133 15.35 -3.61 -2.66
CA GLN A 133 15.73 -4.47 -3.78
C GLN A 133 14.73 -4.35 -4.93
N VAL A 134 15.26 -4.22 -6.14
CA VAL A 134 14.53 -4.32 -7.42
C VAL A 134 13.39 -3.29 -7.59
N TYR A 135 12.23 -3.53 -6.96
CA TYR A 135 11.01 -2.77 -7.12
C TYR A 135 10.09 -2.90 -5.90
N GLY A 136 9.40 -1.82 -5.56
CA GLY A 136 8.25 -1.83 -4.67
C GLY A 136 8.54 -1.29 -3.27
N GLY A 137 7.54 -0.63 -2.70
CA GLY A 137 7.56 -0.06 -1.35
C GLY A 137 8.26 1.29 -1.24
N GLU A 138 9.07 1.71 -2.22
CA GLU A 138 9.85 2.95 -2.12
C GLU A 138 8.98 4.21 -2.14
N ASN A 139 7.88 4.13 -2.88
CA ASN A 139 6.93 5.21 -3.05
C ASN A 139 6.13 5.43 -1.75
N VAL A 140 5.76 4.34 -1.07
CA VAL A 140 5.15 4.37 0.26
C VAL A 140 6.14 4.87 1.31
N GLU A 141 7.35 4.30 1.37
CA GLU A 141 8.40 4.71 2.32
C GLU A 141 8.67 6.21 2.26
N LEU A 142 8.88 6.74 1.06
CA LEU A 142 9.18 8.14 0.85
C LEU A 142 7.99 9.02 1.26
N GLY A 143 6.76 8.63 0.95
CA GLY A 143 5.55 9.33 1.39
C GLY A 143 5.41 9.38 2.91
N LEU A 144 5.57 8.22 3.57
CA LEU A 144 5.54 8.11 5.04
C LEU A 144 6.60 8.99 5.68
N ARG A 145 7.84 8.94 5.17
CA ARG A 145 8.95 9.75 5.68
C ARG A 145 8.69 11.23 5.50
N VAL A 146 8.27 11.68 4.32
CA VAL A 146 8.02 13.11 4.06
C VAL A 146 6.97 13.66 5.03
N TRP A 147 5.86 12.96 5.22
CA TRP A 147 4.81 13.41 6.14
C TRP A 147 5.24 13.36 7.61
N GLN A 148 5.83 12.26 8.05
CA GLN A 148 6.24 12.11 9.45
C GLN A 148 7.37 13.10 9.80
N CYS A 149 8.24 13.46 8.86
CA CYS A 149 9.40 14.31 9.10
C CYS A 149 9.19 15.78 8.71
N GLY A 150 7.93 16.24 8.59
CA GLY A 150 7.59 17.66 8.51
C GLY A 150 7.55 18.29 7.11
N GLY A 151 7.52 17.48 6.05
CA GLY A 151 7.15 17.91 4.71
C GLY A 151 5.71 17.50 4.34
N SER A 152 5.39 17.64 3.06
CA SER A 152 4.09 17.20 2.52
C SER A 152 4.20 16.71 1.09
N VAL A 153 3.26 15.84 0.70
CA VAL A 153 3.17 15.30 -0.65
C VAL A 153 1.92 15.85 -1.33
N GLU A 154 2.05 16.27 -2.60
CA GLU A 154 0.96 16.81 -3.39
C GLU A 154 0.95 16.23 -4.81
N VAL A 155 -0.25 16.03 -5.35
CA VAL A 155 -0.48 15.80 -6.78
C VAL A 155 -0.89 17.12 -7.40
N LEU A 156 -0.25 17.51 -8.51
CA LEU A 156 -0.55 18.76 -9.21
C LEU A 156 -1.42 18.50 -10.45
N PRO A 157 -2.72 18.86 -10.47
CA PRO A 157 -3.60 18.58 -11.61
C PRO A 157 -3.12 19.13 -12.96
N CYS A 158 -2.46 20.29 -12.94
CA CYS A 158 -1.91 20.93 -14.15
C CYS A 158 -0.58 20.33 -14.64
N SER A 159 0.11 19.53 -13.82
CA SER A 159 1.29 18.79 -14.24
C SER A 159 0.89 17.37 -14.58
N ARG A 160 1.08 16.95 -15.83
CA ARG A 160 0.68 15.62 -16.29
C ARG A 160 1.84 14.92 -16.96
N LEU A 161 1.82 13.60 -16.95
CA LEU A 161 2.60 12.76 -17.84
C LEU A 161 1.72 11.61 -18.31
N ALA A 162 1.98 11.09 -19.50
CA ALA A 162 1.41 9.83 -19.95
C ALA A 162 2.42 8.72 -19.66
N HIS A 163 1.99 7.64 -19.02
CA HIS A 163 2.83 6.51 -18.60
C HIS A 163 2.34 5.24 -19.28
N ILE A 164 3.26 4.44 -19.83
CA ILE A 164 2.89 3.15 -20.41
C ILE A 164 2.60 2.14 -19.29
N GLU A 165 1.31 1.89 -19.04
CA GLU A 165 0.89 0.83 -18.13
C GLU A 165 1.11 -0.54 -18.79
N ARG A 166 2.04 -1.30 -18.20
CA ARG A 166 2.41 -2.62 -18.70
C ARG A 166 1.50 -3.68 -18.10
N TYR A 167 1.05 -4.62 -18.93
CA TYR A 167 0.32 -5.81 -18.49
C TYR A 167 1.13 -6.66 -17.47
N PHE A 168 2.44 -6.76 -17.67
CA PHE A 168 3.35 -7.41 -16.73
C PHE A 168 4.65 -6.61 -16.57
N LYS A 169 5.33 -6.77 -15.43
CA LYS A 169 6.62 -6.12 -15.17
C LYS A 169 7.76 -7.02 -15.68
N PRO A 170 8.59 -6.58 -16.64
CA PRO A 170 9.51 -7.48 -17.37
C PRO A 170 10.83 -7.81 -16.64
N TYR A 171 11.01 -7.36 -15.39
CA TYR A 171 12.29 -7.40 -14.68
C TYR A 171 12.37 -8.43 -13.54
N ALA A 172 11.29 -9.13 -13.25
CA ALA A 172 11.27 -10.30 -12.37
C ALA A 172 10.02 -11.15 -12.67
N PRO A 173 10.12 -12.49 -12.69
CA PRO A 173 8.96 -13.36 -12.85
C PRO A 173 8.02 -13.32 -11.64
N ASP A 174 8.59 -13.15 -10.43
CA ASP A 174 7.84 -12.97 -9.19
C ASP A 174 8.34 -11.73 -8.44
N LEU A 175 7.50 -10.69 -8.40
CA LEU A 175 7.79 -9.48 -7.63
C LEU A 175 7.41 -9.59 -6.16
N SER A 176 6.63 -10.60 -5.78
CA SER A 176 6.15 -10.75 -4.41
C SER A 176 7.28 -10.90 -3.42
N VAL A 177 8.38 -11.59 -3.79
CA VAL A 177 9.57 -11.74 -2.94
C VAL A 177 10.20 -10.39 -2.62
N HIS A 178 10.42 -9.55 -3.63
CA HIS A 178 11.03 -8.23 -3.47
C HIS A 178 10.08 -7.25 -2.77
N MET A 179 8.79 -7.25 -3.16
CA MET A 179 7.79 -6.40 -2.54
C MET A 179 7.61 -6.74 -1.06
N ARG A 180 7.49 -8.04 -0.71
CA ARG A 180 7.38 -8.49 0.67
C ARG A 180 8.59 -8.04 1.49
N ARG A 181 9.80 -8.28 1.00
CA ARG A 181 11.03 -7.84 1.69
C ARG A 181 11.06 -6.33 1.91
N ASN A 182 10.80 -5.54 0.86
CA ASN A 182 10.84 -4.08 0.96
C ASN A 182 9.72 -3.56 1.86
N ALA A 183 8.52 -4.15 1.82
CA ALA A 183 7.41 -3.78 2.68
C ALA A 183 7.74 -4.00 4.17
N LEU A 184 8.38 -5.12 4.51
CA LEU A 184 8.85 -5.36 5.88
C LEU A 184 9.92 -4.35 6.30
N ARG A 185 10.85 -3.95 5.41
CA ARG A 185 11.78 -2.84 5.71
C ARG A 185 11.04 -1.55 6.05
N VAL A 186 10.04 -1.16 5.26
CA VAL A 186 9.24 0.05 5.53
C VAL A 186 8.53 -0.06 6.86
N ALA A 187 7.93 -1.23 7.14
CA ALA A 187 7.20 -1.48 8.37
C ALA A 187 8.09 -1.33 9.61
N GLU A 188 9.28 -1.95 9.60
CA GLU A 188 10.24 -1.87 10.71
C GLU A 188 10.79 -0.45 10.95
N ILE A 189 10.89 0.38 9.90
CA ILE A 189 11.46 1.73 10.03
C ILE A 189 10.38 2.75 10.41
N TRP A 190 9.20 2.69 9.79
CA TRP A 190 8.26 3.83 9.72
C TRP A 190 6.88 3.58 10.32
N MET A 191 6.52 2.34 10.67
CA MET A 191 5.13 1.98 10.99
C MET A 191 4.88 1.62 12.46
N ASP A 192 5.90 1.76 13.32
CA ASP A 192 5.79 1.54 14.78
C ASP A 192 5.11 0.19 15.08
N ASP A 193 4.20 0.12 16.06
CA ASP A 193 3.46 -1.09 16.39
C ASP A 193 2.45 -1.52 15.31
N PHE A 194 2.13 -0.64 14.35
CA PHE A 194 1.26 -0.98 13.23
C PHE A 194 1.95 -1.84 12.18
N LYS A 195 3.27 -2.06 12.30
CA LYS A 195 4.01 -3.00 11.45
C LYS A 195 3.35 -4.39 11.41
N ARG A 196 2.71 -4.82 12.50
CA ARG A 196 1.96 -6.09 12.58
C ARG A 196 0.93 -6.25 11.46
N ASN A 197 0.33 -5.16 10.98
CA ASN A 197 -0.65 -5.20 9.90
C ASN A 197 0.03 -5.54 8.55
N VAL A 198 1.27 -5.10 8.32
CA VAL A 198 2.05 -5.46 7.14
C VAL A 198 2.46 -6.94 7.20
N TYR A 199 2.94 -7.40 8.36
CA TYR A 199 3.27 -8.81 8.58
C TYR A 199 2.04 -9.71 8.32
N MET A 200 0.89 -9.34 8.87
CA MET A 200 -0.37 -10.04 8.64
C MET A 200 -0.81 -10.02 7.18
N ALA A 201 -0.71 -8.88 6.50
CA ALA A 201 -1.09 -8.74 5.08
C ALA A 201 -0.30 -9.71 4.18
N TRP A 202 1.01 -9.83 4.44
CA TRP A 202 1.92 -10.72 3.74
C TRP A 202 1.93 -12.16 4.29
N ASN A 203 1.13 -12.46 5.32
CA ASN A 203 1.12 -13.75 6.02
C ASN A 203 2.52 -14.18 6.52
N VAL A 204 3.23 -13.24 7.13
CA VAL A 204 4.58 -13.43 7.68
C VAL A 204 4.49 -13.42 9.21
N PRO A 205 5.12 -14.36 9.93
CA PRO A 205 5.19 -14.31 11.38
C PRO A 205 6.14 -13.18 11.81
N MET A 206 5.74 -12.44 12.86
CA MET A 206 6.55 -11.34 13.42
C MET A 206 7.92 -11.82 13.93
N ASN A 207 7.96 -13.03 14.50
CA ASN A 207 9.17 -13.64 15.01
C ASN A 207 9.57 -14.81 14.09
N GLY A 208 10.86 -14.88 13.74
CA GLY A 208 11.37 -15.98 12.92
C GLY A 208 10.83 -15.98 11.48
N SER A 209 10.59 -14.80 10.90
CA SER A 209 10.07 -14.66 9.52
C SER A 209 10.92 -15.35 8.45
N GLY A 210 12.22 -15.57 8.72
CA GLY A 210 13.19 -16.09 7.77
C GLY A 210 13.51 -15.14 6.60
N ILE A 211 12.95 -13.93 6.62
CA ILE A 211 13.15 -12.93 5.56
C ILE A 211 14.24 -11.95 6.02
N ASP A 212 15.39 -11.99 5.35
CA ASP A 212 16.44 -11.00 5.56
C ASP A 212 16.06 -9.67 4.91
N ILE A 213 15.60 -8.75 5.76
CA ILE A 213 15.30 -7.39 5.34
C ILE A 213 16.57 -6.56 5.16
N GLY A 214 17.76 -7.01 5.55
CA GLY A 214 19.03 -6.26 5.53
C GLY A 214 19.14 -5.20 6.62
N ASP A 215 20.29 -4.55 6.74
CA ASP A 215 20.50 -3.51 7.76
C ASP A 215 19.58 -2.28 7.54
N ILE A 216 18.95 -1.83 8.61
CA ILE A 216 18.07 -0.65 8.67
C ILE A 216 18.57 0.41 9.66
N SER A 217 19.72 0.19 10.30
CA SER A 217 20.28 1.03 11.36
C SER A 217 20.36 2.51 10.97
N GLU A 218 20.90 2.82 9.79
CA GLU A 218 21.00 4.18 9.25
C GLU A 218 19.64 4.83 9.02
N ARG A 219 18.64 4.06 8.57
CA ARG A 219 17.28 4.57 8.33
C ARG A 219 16.57 4.88 9.64
N VAL A 220 16.73 4.02 10.64
CA VAL A 220 16.22 4.24 12.00
C VAL A 220 16.91 5.46 12.64
N ALA A 221 18.23 5.58 12.49
CA ALA A 221 18.99 6.74 12.99
C ALA A 221 18.55 8.03 12.32
N LEU A 222 18.32 8.01 11.00
CA LEU A 222 17.79 9.16 10.25
C LEU A 222 16.42 9.60 10.76
N ARG A 223 15.48 8.66 10.97
CA ARG A 223 14.14 8.95 11.53
C ARG A 223 14.25 9.65 12.88
N LYS A 224 15.18 9.21 13.74
CA LYS A 224 15.46 9.87 15.03
C LYS A 224 16.06 11.27 14.86
N ARG A 225 17.07 11.43 14.00
CA ARG A 225 17.74 12.72 13.74
C ARG A 225 16.78 13.80 13.24
N LEU A 226 15.82 13.41 12.40
CA LEU A 226 14.82 14.31 11.83
C LEU A 226 13.64 14.58 12.79
N ASN A 227 13.63 13.98 13.98
CA ASN A 227 12.56 14.11 14.97
C ASN A 227 11.17 13.85 14.37
N CYS A 228 11.05 12.78 13.59
CA CYS A 228 9.82 12.47 12.87
C CYS A 228 8.69 12.06 13.82
N LYS A 229 7.46 12.38 13.43
CA LYS A 229 6.22 11.99 14.11
C LYS A 229 6.00 10.48 14.05
N SER A 230 5.09 9.97 14.88
CA SER A 230 4.69 8.57 14.88
C SER A 230 3.82 8.20 13.68
N PHE A 231 3.72 6.91 13.41
CA PHE A 231 2.80 6.39 12.42
C PHE A 231 1.33 6.54 12.84
N ALA A 232 1.03 6.52 14.14
CA ALA A 232 -0.30 6.85 14.66
C ALA A 232 -0.72 8.26 14.22
N TRP A 233 0.18 9.25 14.36
CA TRP A 233 -0.06 10.60 13.88
C TRP A 233 -0.31 10.63 12.36
N TYR A 234 0.45 9.86 11.58
CA TYR A 234 0.26 9.75 10.13
C TYR A 234 -1.15 9.22 9.79
N LEU A 235 -1.60 8.15 10.45
CA LEU A 235 -2.94 7.61 10.24
C LEU A 235 -4.02 8.62 10.61
N GLU A 236 -3.85 9.39 11.69
CA GLU A 236 -4.86 10.37 12.11
C GLU A 236 -4.90 11.62 11.22
N ASN A 237 -3.75 12.09 10.73
CA ASN A 237 -3.62 13.41 10.13
C ASN A 237 -3.40 13.39 8.61
N VAL A 238 -3.05 12.24 8.04
CA VAL A 238 -2.68 12.09 6.62
C VAL A 238 -3.56 11.06 5.92
N LEU A 239 -3.73 9.87 6.52
CA LEU A 239 -4.51 8.78 5.91
C LEU A 239 -5.47 8.11 6.92
N PRO A 240 -6.52 8.82 7.37
CA PRO A 240 -7.50 8.29 8.32
C PRO A 240 -8.40 7.20 7.74
N SER A 241 -8.49 7.12 6.41
CA SER A 241 -9.28 6.11 5.71
C SER A 241 -8.59 4.75 5.57
N LEU A 242 -7.30 4.61 5.94
CA LEU A 242 -6.65 3.29 5.92
C LEU A 242 -7.28 2.40 6.99
N PRO A 243 -7.87 1.25 6.61
CA PRO A 243 -8.51 0.36 7.58
C PRO A 243 -7.54 -0.06 8.67
N ARG A 244 -7.94 0.08 9.92
CA ARG A 244 -7.17 -0.40 11.08
C ARG A 244 -7.58 -1.82 11.39
N HIS A 245 -6.59 -2.68 11.64
CA HIS A 245 -6.80 -4.09 12.01
C HIS A 245 -6.37 -4.33 13.45
N ASP A 246 -6.61 -3.32 14.28
CA ASP A 246 -6.18 -3.32 15.67
C ASP A 246 -6.97 -4.32 16.52
N ASP A 247 -8.12 -4.76 16.02
CA ASP A 247 -9.04 -5.73 16.63
C ASP A 247 -8.66 -7.20 16.37
N ILE A 248 -7.71 -7.49 15.47
CA ILE A 248 -7.34 -8.87 15.14
C ILE A 248 -6.41 -9.44 16.22
N VAL A 249 -6.84 -10.52 16.87
CA VAL A 249 -6.08 -11.19 17.95
C VAL A 249 -5.30 -12.41 17.46
N GLN A 250 -5.81 -13.09 16.44
CA GLN A 250 -5.16 -14.24 15.82
C GLN A 250 -5.45 -14.26 14.32
N TYR A 251 -4.48 -14.75 13.54
CA TYR A 251 -4.62 -14.93 12.10
C TYR A 251 -3.80 -16.13 11.63
N GLY A 252 -4.17 -16.69 10.48
CA GLY A 252 -3.42 -17.78 9.86
C GLY A 252 -4.33 -18.65 9.01
N VAL A 253 -4.20 -19.96 9.17
CA VAL A 253 -5.05 -20.96 8.52
C VAL A 253 -5.66 -21.85 9.59
N MET A 254 -6.95 -22.16 9.46
CA MET A 254 -7.65 -23.06 10.38
C MET A 254 -7.67 -24.47 9.79
N LYS A 255 -6.94 -25.39 10.43
CA LYS A 255 -6.87 -26.81 10.04
C LYS A 255 -7.94 -27.62 10.73
N ASN A 256 -8.42 -28.67 10.07
CA ASN A 256 -9.28 -29.67 10.69
C ASN A 256 -8.41 -30.68 11.46
N GLU A 257 -8.70 -30.92 12.74
CA GLU A 257 -7.90 -31.83 13.58
C GLU A 257 -8.08 -33.32 13.22
N VAL A 258 -9.22 -33.70 12.64
CA VAL A 258 -9.49 -35.08 12.21
C VAL A 258 -8.87 -35.36 10.84
N ARG A 259 -8.79 -34.34 9.99
CA ARG A 259 -8.27 -34.39 8.63
C ARG A 259 -7.30 -33.24 8.42
N GLU A 260 -6.06 -33.43 8.87
CA GLU A 260 -5.03 -32.40 8.87
C GLU A 260 -4.64 -31.89 7.47
N ASP A 261 -4.99 -32.65 6.42
CA ASP A 261 -4.85 -32.26 5.02
C ASP A 261 -5.90 -31.21 4.57
N LEU A 262 -6.95 -31.00 5.36
CA LEU A 262 -8.06 -30.10 5.06
C LEU A 262 -8.03 -28.84 5.95
N CYS A 263 -8.23 -27.70 5.29
CA CYS A 263 -8.29 -26.39 5.89
C CYS A 263 -9.65 -25.72 5.61
N LEU A 264 -10.07 -24.83 6.51
CA LEU A 264 -11.22 -23.96 6.28
C LEU A 264 -10.92 -23.01 5.11
N ASP A 265 -11.78 -23.03 4.11
CA ASP A 265 -11.69 -22.19 2.92
C ASP A 265 -12.99 -21.40 2.73
N GLN A 266 -12.86 -20.18 2.23
CA GLN A 266 -13.98 -19.30 1.90
C GLN A 266 -14.96 -19.91 0.89
N GLY A 267 -14.50 -20.83 0.04
CA GLY A 267 -15.27 -21.42 -1.03
C GLY A 267 -15.66 -20.41 -2.12
N SER A 268 -16.64 -20.80 -2.94
CA SER A 268 -17.15 -19.94 -4.01
C SER A 268 -17.79 -18.66 -3.43
N PRO A 269 -17.34 -17.46 -3.88
CA PRO A 269 -17.95 -16.19 -3.46
C PRO A 269 -19.46 -16.11 -3.74
N GLU A 270 -19.95 -16.81 -4.77
CA GLU A 270 -21.36 -16.82 -5.16
C GLU A 270 -22.21 -17.64 -4.18
N LYS A 271 -21.69 -18.79 -3.74
CA LYS A 271 -22.37 -19.68 -2.81
C LYS A 271 -22.40 -19.14 -1.39
N LYS A 272 -21.47 -18.23 -1.05
CA LYS A 272 -21.35 -17.60 0.28
C LYS A 272 -21.32 -18.62 1.43
N ARG A 273 -20.77 -19.80 1.18
CA ARG A 273 -20.65 -20.90 2.15
C ARG A 273 -19.20 -21.33 2.23
N PRO A 274 -18.60 -21.35 3.44
CA PRO A 274 -17.26 -21.86 3.61
C PRO A 274 -17.25 -23.38 3.40
N ILE A 275 -16.10 -23.91 3.02
CA ILE A 275 -15.89 -25.33 2.75
C ILE A 275 -14.63 -25.81 3.46
N LEU A 276 -14.48 -27.14 3.55
CA LEU A 276 -13.17 -27.76 3.80
C LEU A 276 -12.50 -28.05 2.47
N TYR A 277 -11.23 -27.68 2.34
CA TYR A 277 -10.47 -27.85 1.10
C TYR A 277 -9.01 -28.20 1.41
N PRO A 278 -8.27 -28.91 0.52
CA PRO A 278 -6.86 -29.18 0.73
C PRO A 278 -6.07 -27.93 1.12
N CYS A 279 -5.27 -28.01 2.17
CA CYS A 279 -4.50 -26.89 2.68
C CYS A 279 -3.51 -26.37 1.64
N HIS A 280 -3.68 -25.11 1.20
CA HIS A 280 -2.88 -24.47 0.17
C HIS A 280 -2.48 -23.02 0.51
N ILE A 281 -2.82 -22.52 1.71
CA ILE A 281 -2.31 -21.26 2.30
C ILE A 281 -2.52 -19.97 1.46
N TYR A 282 -3.38 -20.02 0.44
CA TYR A 282 -3.74 -18.87 -0.37
C TYR A 282 -4.79 -18.02 0.33
N SER A 283 -5.08 -16.84 -0.23
CA SER A 283 -5.98 -15.84 0.37
C SER A 283 -7.34 -16.40 0.78
N THR A 284 -7.90 -17.38 0.06
CA THR A 284 -9.19 -17.99 0.39
C THR A 284 -9.19 -18.84 1.68
N GLN A 285 -8.04 -19.32 2.13
CA GLN A 285 -7.90 -20.10 3.37
C GLN A 285 -7.41 -19.29 4.56
N ARG A 286 -7.20 -17.99 4.37
CA ARG A 286 -6.81 -17.16 5.48
C ARG A 286 -8.02 -17.04 6.41
N VAL A 287 -7.77 -17.16 7.72
CA VAL A 287 -8.73 -16.95 8.78
C VAL A 287 -8.19 -15.94 9.80
N CYS A 288 -9.03 -15.00 10.26
CA CYS A 288 -8.73 -14.09 11.35
C CYS A 288 -9.79 -14.17 12.45
N LEU A 289 -9.35 -14.10 13.70
CA LEU A 289 -10.20 -13.96 14.87
C LEU A 289 -10.09 -12.53 15.40
N THR A 290 -11.22 -11.87 15.62
CA THR A 290 -11.27 -10.53 16.23
C THR A 290 -11.39 -10.61 17.75
N ALA A 291 -11.06 -9.53 18.46
CA ALA A 291 -11.27 -9.38 19.90
C ALA A 291 -12.75 -9.50 20.30
N ALA A 292 -13.67 -9.22 19.37
CA ALA A 292 -15.11 -9.43 19.53
C ALA A 292 -15.53 -10.90 19.25
N SER A 293 -14.57 -11.81 19.12
CA SER A 293 -14.79 -13.24 18.83
C SER A 293 -15.49 -13.47 17.47
N GLU A 294 -15.23 -12.63 16.48
CA GLU A 294 -15.75 -12.79 15.12
C GLU A 294 -14.71 -13.50 14.25
N LEU A 295 -15.16 -14.42 13.41
CA LEU A 295 -14.30 -15.08 12.43
C LEU A 295 -14.43 -14.43 11.06
N LEU A 296 -13.30 -13.97 10.52
CA LEU A 296 -13.17 -13.48 9.15
C LEU A 296 -12.50 -14.55 8.30
N ILE A 297 -13.06 -14.85 7.12
CA ILE A 297 -12.55 -15.91 6.24
C ILE A 297 -12.34 -15.39 4.83
N GLY A 298 -11.20 -15.74 4.25
CA GLY A 298 -10.86 -15.52 2.85
C GLY A 298 -10.10 -14.23 2.61
N ASP A 299 -10.33 -13.62 1.44
CA ASP A 299 -9.66 -12.36 1.13
C ASP A 299 -10.33 -11.19 1.88
N TRP A 300 -9.71 -10.79 2.99
CA TRP A 300 -9.96 -9.51 3.66
C TRP A 300 -9.03 -8.43 3.12
N SER A 301 -8.63 -8.51 1.85
CA SER A 301 -7.79 -7.53 1.18
C SER A 301 -8.12 -6.14 1.68
N LEU A 302 -7.05 -5.49 2.08
CA LEU A 302 -7.01 -4.27 2.86
C LEU A 302 -7.26 -3.10 1.92
N ASP A 303 -8.20 -3.31 1.01
CA ASP A 303 -8.55 -2.43 -0.07
C ASP A 303 -9.26 -1.23 0.56
N LEU A 304 -8.60 -0.08 0.43
CA LEU A 304 -9.08 1.22 0.86
C LEU A 304 -10.51 1.52 0.38
N TRP A 305 -10.94 0.86 -0.70
CA TRP A 305 -12.18 1.17 -1.39
C TRP A 305 -13.36 0.28 -1.01
N ARG A 306 -13.10 -0.97 -0.62
CA ARG A 306 -14.13 -1.91 -0.18
C ARG A 306 -13.52 -2.90 0.82
N PRO A 307 -13.51 -2.59 2.12
CA PRO A 307 -13.18 -3.60 3.12
C PRO A 307 -14.21 -4.73 3.04
N LYS A 308 -13.90 -5.80 2.31
CA LYS A 308 -14.74 -7.00 2.17
C LYS A 308 -14.58 -7.89 3.41
N ARG A 309 -14.75 -7.31 4.60
CA ARG A 309 -14.82 -8.09 5.85
C ARG A 309 -16.06 -8.98 5.77
N ARG A 310 -15.83 -10.26 5.51
CA ARG A 310 -16.85 -11.30 5.53
C ARG A 310 -16.75 -12.07 6.82
N CYS A 311 -17.84 -12.04 7.59
CA CYS A 311 -17.96 -12.74 8.86
C CYS A 311 -18.59 -14.10 8.63
N LEU A 312 -18.06 -15.11 9.32
CA LEU A 312 -18.70 -16.39 9.47
C LEU A 312 -19.94 -16.22 10.37
N VAL A 313 -21.09 -16.62 9.87
CA VAL A 313 -22.36 -16.57 10.59
C VAL A 313 -23.07 -17.91 10.53
N GLU A 314 -23.94 -18.17 11.52
CA GLU A 314 -24.94 -19.23 11.41
C GLU A 314 -26.08 -18.76 10.49
N GLU A 315 -26.49 -19.62 9.57
CA GLU A 315 -27.74 -19.43 8.81
C GLU A 315 -28.95 -19.50 9.72
N GLU A 316 -30.05 -18.89 9.28
CA GLU A 316 -31.33 -19.11 9.93
C GLU A 316 -31.77 -20.55 9.68
N VAL A 317 -32.41 -21.13 10.69
CA VAL A 317 -32.83 -22.54 10.66
C VAL A 317 -33.99 -22.67 9.67
N GLU A 318 -33.81 -23.46 8.61
CA GLU A 318 -34.91 -23.90 7.75
C GLU A 318 -35.85 -24.83 8.54
N GLU A 319 -37.16 -24.77 8.27
CA GLU A 319 -38.15 -25.63 8.95
C GLU A 319 -37.71 -27.11 8.94
N GLY A 320 -37.53 -27.69 10.14
CA GLY A 320 -37.16 -29.10 10.32
C GLY A 320 -35.68 -29.39 10.57
N ARG A 321 -34.81 -28.39 10.71
CA ARG A 321 -33.41 -28.56 11.16
C ARG A 321 -33.19 -28.10 12.60
N GLU A 322 -32.20 -28.68 13.29
CA GLU A 322 -31.82 -28.28 14.65
C GLU A 322 -30.90 -27.04 14.69
N SER A 323 -30.14 -26.78 13.62
CA SER A 323 -29.26 -25.62 13.49
C SER A 323 -29.11 -25.18 12.03
N GLY A 324 -28.69 -23.92 11.83
CA GLY A 324 -28.35 -23.41 10.51
C GLY A 324 -26.97 -23.89 10.07
N GLY A 325 -26.73 -23.91 8.75
CA GLY A 325 -25.39 -24.14 8.21
C GLY A 325 -24.49 -22.90 8.35
N PRO A 326 -23.17 -23.03 8.17
CA PRO A 326 -22.28 -21.87 8.15
C PRO A 326 -22.46 -21.06 6.85
N ALA A 327 -22.44 -19.73 6.97
CA ALA A 327 -22.48 -18.82 5.83
C ALA A 327 -21.49 -17.65 6.00
N LEU A 328 -21.15 -17.01 4.88
CA LEU A 328 -20.29 -15.84 4.79
C LEU A 328 -21.09 -14.65 4.27
N ILE A 329 -21.23 -13.63 5.11
CA ILE A 329 -21.86 -12.36 4.73
C ILE A 329 -20.99 -11.18 5.14
N ALA A 330 -21.26 -9.99 4.60
CA ALA A 330 -20.57 -8.78 5.04
C ALA A 330 -20.80 -8.58 6.55
N CYS A 331 -19.74 -8.30 7.31
CA CYS A 331 -19.83 -8.13 8.76
C CYS A 331 -20.80 -6.99 9.16
N SER A 332 -20.82 -5.90 8.39
CA SER A 332 -21.79 -4.81 8.58
C SER A 332 -23.24 -5.27 8.43
N LEU A 333 -23.50 -6.16 7.47
CA LEU A 333 -24.82 -6.74 7.26
C LEU A 333 -25.18 -7.73 8.39
N ALA A 334 -24.22 -8.55 8.83
CA ALA A 334 -24.40 -9.46 9.96
C ALA A 334 -24.81 -8.70 11.23
N LEU A 335 -24.13 -7.59 11.52
CA LEU A 335 -24.46 -6.68 12.61
C LEU A 335 -25.86 -6.08 12.45
N GLN A 336 -26.18 -5.53 11.28
CA GLN A 336 -27.48 -4.93 11.00
C GLN A 336 -28.64 -5.93 11.15
N GLN A 337 -28.42 -7.17 10.71
CA GLN A 337 -29.40 -8.26 10.76
C GLN A 337 -29.34 -9.04 12.08
N ARG A 338 -28.48 -8.68 13.04
CA ARG A 338 -28.30 -9.36 14.33
C ARG A 338 -28.04 -10.87 14.19
N ARG A 339 -27.23 -11.24 13.19
CA ARG A 339 -26.89 -12.64 12.90
C ARG A 339 -25.98 -13.21 13.99
N ARG A 340 -26.07 -14.51 14.23
CA ARG A 340 -25.15 -15.22 15.13
C ARG A 340 -23.77 -15.30 14.48
N MET A 341 -22.85 -14.46 14.93
CA MET A 341 -21.52 -14.28 14.31
C MET A 341 -20.35 -14.32 15.31
N HIS A 342 -20.63 -14.55 16.60
CA HIS A 342 -19.63 -14.63 17.65
C HIS A 342 -19.35 -16.10 17.97
N TRP A 343 -18.08 -16.48 17.95
CA TRP A 343 -17.61 -17.86 18.04
C TRP A 343 -16.75 -18.05 19.27
N LYS A 344 -17.08 -19.05 20.09
CA LYS A 344 -16.27 -19.41 21.27
C LYS A 344 -15.36 -20.59 20.91
N PHE A 345 -14.05 -20.37 21.05
CA PHE A 345 -13.05 -21.43 20.88
C PHE A 345 -12.66 -21.98 22.25
N THR A 346 -12.67 -23.30 22.37
CA THR A 346 -12.07 -24.03 23.49
C THR A 346 -10.80 -24.67 22.98
N GLN A 347 -9.69 -24.37 23.64
CA GLN A 347 -8.43 -25.08 23.44
C GLN A 347 -8.45 -26.43 24.15
#